data_AF-A0A952QXP1-F1
#
_entry.id   AF-A0A952QXP1-F1
#
_cell.length_a   1.000
_cell.length_b   1.000
_cell.length_c   1.000
_cell.angle_alpha   90.00
_cell.angle_beta   90.00
_cell.angle_gamma   90.00
#
_symmetry.space_group_name_H-M   'P 1'
#
loop_
_entity.id
_entity.type
_entity.pdbx_description
1 polymer ?
#
loop_
_entity_poly.entity_id
_entity_poly.type
_entity_poly.pdbx_seq_one_letter_code
_entity_poly.pdbx_strand_id
1 'polypeptide(L)'
;MAQEGYDKLISLTDSRYRLSMIVARRAAQLKMGIPTMLAPGTLDSLENSVTVAMKELETGAGVVWGDDLPVQDDLKRLVEVPKREPTNAYVGTPFDDDDDD
;
A
#
# COMPACT_ATOMS: atom_id res chain seq x y z
N MET A 1 -29.01 11.41 5.38
CA MET A 1 -28.21 11.89 4.24
C MET A 1 -27.23 10.79 3.92
N ALA A 2 -27.26 10.20 2.72
CA ALA A 2 -26.24 9.24 2.31
C ALA A 2 -24.90 9.97 2.26
N GLN A 3 -23.84 9.34 2.76
CA GLN A 3 -22.49 9.88 2.76
C GLN A 3 -22.11 10.21 1.30
N GLU A 4 -21.80 11.47 0.98
CA GLU A 4 -21.64 11.98 -0.42
C GLU A 4 -20.63 11.17 -1.27
N GLY A 5 -19.73 10.40 -0.66
CA GLY A 5 -18.83 9.49 -1.38
C GLY A 5 -19.43 8.12 -1.73
N TYR A 6 -20.45 7.66 -1.00
CA TYR A 6 -20.98 6.30 -1.14
C TYR A 6 -21.75 6.09 -2.44
N ASP A 7 -22.54 7.07 -2.87
CA ASP A 7 -23.30 6.97 -4.13
C ASP A 7 -22.37 6.90 -5.34
N LYS A 8 -21.25 7.66 -5.30
CA LYS A 8 -20.19 7.57 -6.30
C LYS A 8 -19.48 6.21 -6.27
N LEU A 9 -19.20 5.68 -5.09
CA LEU A 9 -18.59 4.35 -4.97
C LEU A 9 -19.50 3.24 -5.51
N ILE A 10 -20.81 3.34 -5.29
CA ILE A 10 -21.77 2.41 -5.89
C ILE A 10 -21.72 2.51 -7.41
N SER A 11 -21.74 3.72 -7.99
CA SER A 11 -21.77 3.89 -9.45
C SER A 11 -20.50 3.41 -10.17
N LEU A 12 -19.37 3.32 -9.45
CA LEU A 12 -18.12 2.73 -9.95
C LEU A 12 -18.12 1.20 -9.99
N THR A 13 -19.16 0.56 -9.45
CA THR A 13 -19.29 -0.89 -9.36
C THR A 13 -20.65 -1.34 -9.89
N ASP A 14 -20.79 -2.63 -10.20
CA ASP A 14 -22.06 -3.18 -10.69
C ASP A 14 -23.04 -3.54 -9.57
N SER A 15 -22.56 -3.64 -8.33
CA SER A 15 -23.35 -4.07 -7.19
C SER A 15 -22.72 -3.63 -5.86
N ARG A 16 -23.58 -3.41 -4.86
CA ARG A 16 -23.15 -3.13 -3.47
C ARG A 16 -22.26 -4.24 -2.91
N TYR A 17 -22.56 -5.50 -3.24
CA TYR A 17 -21.74 -6.63 -2.81
C TYR A 17 -20.34 -6.56 -3.40
N ARG A 18 -20.21 -6.23 -4.69
CA ARG A 18 -18.92 -6.04 -5.34
C ARG A 18 -18.13 -4.89 -4.73
N LEU A 19 -18.77 -3.75 -4.47
CA LEU A 19 -18.14 -2.64 -3.74
C LEU A 19 -17.59 -3.10 -2.39
N SER A 20 -18.40 -3.80 -1.57
CA SER A 20 -17.95 -4.32 -0.28
C SER A 20 -16.76 -5.26 -0.41
N MET A 21 -16.76 -6.16 -1.42
CA MET A 21 -15.66 -7.08 -1.67
C MET A 21 -14.37 -6.38 -2.08
N ILE A 22 -14.46 -5.40 -2.99
CA ILE A 22 -13.30 -4.62 -3.46
C ILE A 22 -12.67 -3.87 -2.29
N VAL A 23 -13.48 -3.13 -1.53
CA VAL A 23 -13.01 -2.35 -0.38
C VAL A 23 -12.40 -3.25 0.69
N ALA A 24 -13.02 -4.39 1.00
CA ALA A 24 -12.50 -5.33 1.99
C ALA A 24 -11.16 -5.94 1.57
N ARG A 25 -11.04 -6.38 0.31
CA ARG A 25 -9.78 -6.93 -0.23
C ARG A 25 -8.68 -5.89 -0.26
N ARG A 26 -8.99 -4.66 -0.68
CA ARG A 26 -8.00 -3.58 -0.69
C ARG A 26 -7.56 -3.17 0.72
N ALA A 27 -8.49 -3.08 1.67
CA ALA A 27 -8.15 -2.85 3.07
C ALA A 27 -7.25 -3.95 3.65
N ALA A 28 -7.46 -5.22 3.25
CA ALA A 28 -6.59 -6.32 3.64
C ALA A 28 -5.18 -6.18 3.06
N GLN A 29 -5.04 -5.74 1.81
CA GLN A 29 -3.74 -5.46 1.19
C GLN A 29 -2.96 -4.36 1.94
N LEU A 30 -3.64 -3.26 2.31
CA LEU A 30 -3.04 -2.18 3.09
C LEU A 30 -2.53 -2.68 4.45
N LYS A 31 -3.30 -3.53 5.13
CA LYS A 31 -2.89 -4.17 6.40
C LYS A 31 -1.70 -5.12 6.23
N MET A 32 -1.51 -5.68 5.04
CA MET A 32 -0.37 -6.54 4.70
C MET A 32 0.89 -5.76 4.30
N GLY A 33 0.85 -4.42 4.32
CA GLY A 33 2.00 -3.58 4.01
C GLY A 33 2.10 -3.18 2.54
N ILE A 34 1.11 -3.49 1.70
CA ILE A 34 1.02 -2.92 0.35
C ILE A 34 0.72 -1.43 0.50
N PRO A 35 1.56 -0.52 -0.02
CA PRO A 35 1.40 0.90 0.20
C PRO A 35 0.13 1.45 -0.48
N THR A 36 -0.35 2.57 0.05
CA THR A 36 -1.41 3.35 -0.59
C THR A 36 -0.90 4.07 -1.84
N MET A 37 -1.75 4.23 -2.84
CA MET A 37 -1.48 5.05 -4.03
C MET A 37 -2.02 6.47 -3.92
N LEU A 38 -2.64 6.83 -2.79
CA LEU A 38 -3.07 8.21 -2.53
C LEU A 38 -1.85 9.12 -2.38
N ALA A 39 -1.97 10.35 -2.89
CA ALA A 39 -0.95 11.36 -2.69
C ALA A 39 -0.83 11.73 -1.19
N PRO A 40 0.38 12.04 -0.69
CA PRO A 40 0.56 12.53 0.67
C PRO A 40 -0.36 13.74 0.95
N GLY A 41 -1.03 13.76 2.11
CA GLY A 41 -1.96 14.82 2.48
C GLY A 41 -3.39 14.68 1.95
N THR A 42 -3.69 13.62 1.18
CA THR A 42 -5.08 13.32 0.75
C THR A 42 -5.98 12.88 1.90
N LEU A 43 -5.40 12.17 2.87
CA LEU A 43 -6.04 11.72 4.10
C LEU A 43 -5.08 11.94 5.27
N ASP A 44 -5.65 12.06 6.47
CA ASP A 44 -4.87 12.03 7.69
C ASP A 44 -4.21 10.66 7.87
N SER A 45 -2.99 10.65 8.41
CA SER A 45 -2.20 9.42 8.61
C SER A 45 -2.85 8.41 9.59
N LEU A 46 -3.86 8.83 10.35
CA LEU A 46 -4.59 8.01 11.33
C LEU A 46 -5.85 7.34 10.76
N GLU A 47 -6.16 7.56 9.47
CA GLU A 47 -7.34 6.96 8.86
C GLU A 47 -7.23 5.43 8.79
N ASN A 48 -8.37 4.77 9.01
CA ASN A 48 -8.40 3.31 8.97
C ASN A 48 -8.26 2.79 7.53
N SER A 49 -7.78 1.55 7.38
CA SER A 49 -7.55 0.92 6.07
C SER A 49 -8.79 0.89 5.17
N VAL A 50 -10.00 0.88 5.74
CA VAL A 50 -11.25 0.87 4.97
C VAL A 50 -11.50 2.25 4.38
N THR A 51 -11.31 3.32 5.16
CA THR A 51 -11.41 4.71 4.67
C THR A 51 -10.43 4.94 3.53
N VAL A 52 -9.17 4.51 3.70
CA VAL A 52 -8.13 4.64 2.66
C VAL A 52 -8.54 3.89 1.40
N ALA A 53 -9.00 2.64 1.51
CA ALA A 53 -9.44 1.84 0.37
C ALA A 53 -10.67 2.45 -0.35
N MET A 54 -11.64 2.98 0.40
CA MET A 54 -12.78 3.70 -0.17
C MET A 54 -12.31 4.95 -0.92
N LYS A 55 -11.35 5.70 -0.36
CA LYS A 55 -10.85 6.91 -1.00
C LYS A 55 -10.03 6.63 -2.26
N GLU A 56 -9.22 5.56 -2.26
CA GLU A 56 -8.50 5.11 -3.46
C GLU A 56 -9.45 4.74 -4.59
N LEU A 57 -10.54 4.03 -4.27
CA LEU A 57 -11.54 3.67 -5.25
C LEU A 57 -12.28 4.91 -5.77
N GLU A 58 -12.65 5.84 -4.89
CA GLU A 58 -13.35 7.08 -5.25
C GLU A 58 -12.51 8.00 -6.16
N THR A 59 -11.19 8.02 -5.95
CA THR A 59 -10.24 8.84 -6.70
C THR A 59 -9.72 8.16 -7.97
N GLY A 60 -10.04 6.88 -8.17
CA GLY A 60 -9.49 6.08 -9.27
C GLY A 60 -7.98 5.83 -9.13
N ALA A 61 -7.45 5.90 -7.92
CA ALA A 61 -6.03 5.74 -7.65
C ALA A 61 -5.61 4.26 -7.71
N GLY A 62 -5.45 3.74 -8.94
CA GLY A 62 -4.80 2.46 -9.23
C GLY A 62 -5.52 1.19 -8.74
N VAL A 63 -6.72 1.32 -8.16
CA VAL A 63 -7.55 0.17 -7.78
C VAL A 63 -8.24 -0.39 -9.04
N VAL A 64 -7.81 -1.58 -9.44
CA VAL A 64 -8.42 -2.36 -10.53
C VAL A 64 -9.12 -3.57 -9.95
N TRP A 65 -10.27 -3.94 -10.52
CA TRP A 65 -11.04 -5.12 -10.12
C TRP A 65 -11.55 -5.86 -11.36
N GLY A 66 -11.62 -7.19 -11.27
CA GLY A 66 -11.98 -8.08 -12.38
C GLY A 66 -11.56 -9.52 -12.07
N ASP A 67 -11.80 -10.42 -13.03
CA ASP A 67 -11.55 -11.86 -12.86
C ASP A 67 -10.11 -12.26 -13.20
N ASP A 68 -9.43 -11.48 -14.05
CA ASP A 68 -8.06 -11.73 -14.50
C ASP A 68 -7.04 -10.88 -13.71
N LEU A 69 -6.94 -11.15 -12.40
CA LEU A 69 -6.03 -10.45 -11.49
C LEU A 69 -5.10 -11.42 -10.76
N PRO A 70 -3.87 -10.99 -10.41
CA PRO A 70 -2.94 -11.80 -9.63
C PRO A 70 -3.55 -12.24 -8.29
N VAL A 71 -3.19 -13.44 -7.85
CA VAL A 71 -3.58 -13.93 -6.53
C VAL A 71 -2.84 -13.16 -5.43
N GLN A 72 -3.43 -13.13 -4.24
CA GLN A 72 -2.97 -12.30 -3.13
C GLN A 72 -1.52 -12.59 -2.69
N ASP A 73 -1.08 -13.84 -2.78
CA ASP A 73 0.28 -14.22 -2.40
C ASP A 73 1.34 -13.74 -3.41
N ASP A 74 0.99 -13.65 -4.69
CA ASP A 74 1.89 -13.09 -5.71
C ASP A 74 2.06 -11.58 -5.50
N LEU A 75 1.00 -10.88 -5.09
CA LEU A 75 1.06 -9.46 -4.77
C LEU A 75 2.00 -9.17 -3.59
N LYS A 76 2.03 -10.04 -2.57
CA LYS A 76 2.96 -9.89 -1.43
C LYS A 76 4.42 -9.95 -1.89
N ARG A 77 4.76 -10.95 -2.71
CA ARG A 77 6.14 -11.14 -3.22
C ARG A 77 6.63 -9.94 -4.03
N LEU A 78 5.73 -9.28 -4.76
CA LEU A 78 6.06 -8.08 -5.54
C LEU A 78 6.32 -6.85 -4.67
N VAL A 79 5.76 -6.79 -3.47
CA VAL A 79 5.96 -5.69 -2.52
C VAL A 79 7.16 -5.95 -1.59
N GLU A 80 7.54 -7.21 -1.37
CA GLU A 80 8.63 -7.61 -0.45
C GLU A 80 10.07 -7.38 -0.96
N VAL A 81 10.30 -6.64 -2.05
CA VAL A 81 11.66 -6.37 -2.58
C VAL A 81 11.93 -4.88 -2.77
N PRO A 82 13.04 -4.27 -2.28
CA PRO A 82 14.14 -4.82 -1.48
C PRO A 82 14.17 -4.25 -0.05
N LYS A 83 14.35 -5.13 0.94
CA LYS A 83 14.92 -4.77 2.24
C LYS A 83 16.20 -4.00 1.94
N ARG A 84 16.24 -2.69 2.24
CA ARG A 84 17.50 -1.92 2.19
C ARG A 84 18.48 -2.69 3.05
N GLU A 85 19.57 -3.17 2.45
CA GLU A 85 20.70 -3.66 3.23
C GLU A 85 21.04 -2.55 4.22
N PRO A 86 21.12 -2.85 5.54
CA PRO A 86 21.70 -1.89 6.44
C PRO A 86 23.12 -1.67 5.90
N THR A 87 23.38 -0.46 5.40
CA THR A 87 24.75 -0.01 5.16
C THR A 87 25.43 -0.11 6.51
N ASN A 88 26.13 -1.22 6.75
CA ASN A 88 27.09 -1.33 7.82
C ASN A 88 28.12 -0.26 7.51
N ALA A 89 27.95 0.91 8.13
CA ALA A 89 28.99 1.90 8.26
C ALA A 89 30.01 1.36 9.27
N TYR A 90 30.65 0.24 8.95
CA TYR A 90 31.96 -0.06 9.51
C TYR A 90 32.94 0.80 8.72
N VAL A 91 33.02 2.06 9.14
CA VAL A 91 34.17 2.90 8.83
C VAL A 91 35.32 2.25 9.60
N GLY A 92 35.99 1.29 8.96
CA GLY A 92 37.32 0.89 9.38
C GLY A 92 38.20 2.13 9.25
N THR A 93 38.61 2.69 10.38
CA THR A 93 39.68 3.68 10.40
C THR A 93 40.96 2.97 9.94
N PRO A 94 41.61 3.39 8.85
CA PRO A 94 42.96 2.98 8.55
C PRO A 94 43.87 3.85 9.41
N PHE A 95 44.15 3.41 10.63
CA PHE A 95 45.38 3.82 11.29
C PHE A 95 46.24 2.58 11.33
N ASP A 96 47.16 2.58 10.37
CA ASP A 96 48.23 1.64 10.16
C ASP A 96 48.94 1.31 11.49
N ASP A 97 48.98 0.02 11.80
CA ASP A 97 50.17 -0.58 12.38
C ASP A 97 51.28 -0.44 11.31
N ASP A 98 52.16 0.55 11.47
CA ASP A 98 53.47 0.56 10.83
C ASP A 98 54.52 0.60 11.96
N ASP A 99 55.01 -0.61 12.25
CA ASP A 99 56.42 -1.01 12.41
C ASP A 99 57.37 -0.23 13.34
N ASP A 100 57.84 -0.96 14.37
CA ASP A 100 59.25 -1.26 14.67
C ASP A 100 60.32 -0.17 14.39
N ASP A 101 60.79 0.49 15.47
CA ASP A 101 62.22 0.56 15.90
C ASP A 101 62.39 1.26 17.27
#